data_AF-A0A914VNP5-F1
#
_entry.id   AF-A0A914VNP5-F1
#
_cell.length_a   1.000
_cell.length_b   1.000
_cell.length_c   1.000
_cell.angle_alpha   90.00
_cell.angle_beta   90.00
_cell.angle_gamma   90.00
#
_symmetry.space_group_name_H-M   'P 1'
#
loop_
_entity.id
_entity.type
_entity.pdbx_description
1 polymer ?
#
loop_
_entity_poly.entity_id
_entity_poly.type
_entity_poly.pdbx_seq_one_letter_code
_entity_poly.pdbx_strand_id
1 'polypeptide(L)'
;MLSRSFHYQLKQSEKSSLIGPPENTREHVVAASRAMLAGDWEKCRDYIVNEKMNAKVWNLFRNSDTVKSMVVRRIQEESLRT
;
A
#
# COMPACT_ATOMS: atom_id res chain seq x y z
N MET A 1 18.36 -8.11 -1.10
CA MET A 1 17.01 -7.83 -0.55
C MET A 1 16.97 -6.37 -0.14
N LEU A 2 16.18 -5.54 -0.84
CA LEU A 2 16.26 -4.07 -0.76
C LEU A 2 15.69 -3.44 0.53
N SER A 3 14.96 -4.19 1.37
CA SER A 3 14.61 -3.75 2.73
C SER A 3 14.35 -4.94 3.65
N ARG A 4 15.18 -5.10 4.69
CA ARG A 4 15.07 -6.21 5.66
C ARG A 4 13.83 -6.05 6.56
N SER A 5 13.48 -4.82 6.93
CA SER A 5 12.34 -4.51 7.82
C SER A 5 10.99 -4.70 7.12
N PHE A 6 10.89 -4.31 5.86
CA PHE A 6 9.67 -4.49 5.07
C PHE A 6 9.40 -5.96 4.75
N HIS A 7 10.44 -6.69 4.35
CA HIS A 7 10.32 -8.11 4.04
C HIS A 7 9.90 -8.94 5.27
N TYR A 8 10.38 -8.54 6.45
CA TYR A 8 9.93 -9.15 7.71
C TYR A 8 8.43 -8.91 7.96
N GLN A 9 7.93 -7.69 7.73
CA GLN A 9 6.50 -7.38 7.89
C GLN A 9 5.61 -8.14 6.91
N LEU A 10 6.03 -8.25 5.64
CA LEU A 10 5.33 -9.03 4.63
C LEU A 10 5.25 -10.51 5.06
N LYS A 11 6.38 -11.10 5.46
CA LYS A 11 6.43 -12.49 5.94
C LYS A 11 5.61 -12.73 7.21
N GLN A 12 5.56 -11.76 8.13
CA GLN A 12 4.70 -11.85 9.31
C GLN A 12 3.22 -11.85 8.93
N SER A 13 2.82 -11.01 7.97
CA SER A 13 1.44 -10.98 7.50
C SER A 13 1.03 -12.28 6.82
N GLU A 14 1.94 -12.97 6.12
CA GLU A 14 1.68 -14.25 5.42
C GLU A 14 1.49 -15.41 6.40
N LYS A 15 2.12 -15.34 7.56
CA LYS A 15 1.94 -16.33 8.64
C LYS A 15 0.63 -16.18 9.38
N SER A 16 -0.03 -15.02 9.28
CA SER A 16 -1.32 -14.81 9.94
C SER A 16 -2.42 -15.57 9.20
N SER A 17 -2.97 -16.61 9.85
CA SER A 17 -4.07 -17.42 9.30
C SER A 17 -5.38 -16.65 9.16
N LEU A 18 -5.54 -15.56 9.92
CA LEU A 18 -6.65 -14.62 9.84
C LEU A 18 -6.10 -13.27 9.39
N ILE A 19 -6.49 -12.84 8.19
CA ILE A 19 -6.19 -11.51 7.67
C ILE A 19 -7.50 -10.74 7.73
N GLY A 20 -7.65 -9.91 8.76
CA GLY A 20 -8.75 -8.97 8.87
C GLY A 20 -8.57 -7.77 7.91
N PRO A 21 -9.60 -6.93 7.75
CA PRO A 21 -9.47 -5.67 7.02
C PRO A 21 -8.39 -4.80 7.70
N PRO A 22 -7.53 -4.12 6.93
CA PRO A 22 -6.44 -3.35 7.50
C PRO A 22 -6.96 -2.19 8.36
N GLU A 23 -6.41 -2.03 9.56
CA GLU A 23 -6.77 -0.96 10.50
C GLU A 23 -5.63 0.04 10.70
N ASN A 24 -4.39 -0.46 10.62
CA ASN A 24 -3.20 0.35 10.79
C ASN A 24 -2.55 0.72 9.46
N THR A 25 -1.88 1.87 9.40
CA THR A 25 -1.20 2.35 8.18
C THR A 25 -0.22 1.31 7.62
N ARG A 26 0.48 0.59 8.50
CA ARG A 26 1.38 -0.50 8.11
C ARG A 26 0.65 -1.66 7.43
N GLU A 27 -0.50 -2.07 7.94
CA GLU A 27 -1.30 -3.17 7.38
C GLU A 27 -1.86 -2.79 6.02
N HIS A 28 -2.29 -1.54 5.85
CA HIS A 28 -2.69 -1.00 4.56
C HIS A 28 -1.57 -1.10 3.52
N VAL A 29 -0.32 -0.76 3.86
CA VAL A 29 0.82 -0.89 2.94
C VAL A 29 1.11 -2.36 2.61
N VAL A 30 1.01 -3.25 3.59
CA VAL A 30 1.22 -4.70 3.37
C VAL A 30 0.13 -5.29 2.48
N ALA A 31 -1.13 -4.92 2.70
CA ALA A 31 -2.26 -5.34 1.86
C ALA A 31 -2.13 -4.81 0.42
N ALA A 32 -1.74 -3.54 0.27
CA ALA A 32 -1.46 -2.92 -1.03
C ALA A 32 -0.34 -3.67 -1.77
N SER A 33 0.73 -4.04 -1.05
CA SER A 33 1.86 -4.76 -1.64
C SER A 33 1.46 -6.16 -2.14
N ARG A 34 0.55 -6.83 -1.44
CA ARG A 34 -0.02 -8.11 -1.89
C ARG A 34 -0.89 -7.94 -3.14
N ALA A 35 -1.74 -6.92 -3.16
CA ALA A 35 -2.56 -6.60 -4.33
C ALA A 35 -1.69 -6.29 -5.56
N MET A 36 -0.60 -5.55 -5.35
CA MET A 36 0.40 -5.26 -6.37
C MET A 36 1.10 -6.52 -6.91
N LEU A 37 1.49 -7.45 -6.02
CA LEU A 37 2.05 -8.75 -6.43
C LEU A 37 1.04 -9.63 -7.19
N ALA A 38 -0.25 -9.47 -6.93
CA ALA A 38 -1.31 -10.13 -7.68
C ALA A 38 -1.62 -9.46 -9.03
N GLY A 39 -0.95 -8.35 -9.36
CA GLY A 39 -1.20 -7.55 -10.58
C GLY A 39 -2.45 -6.66 -10.50
N ASP A 40 -3.10 -6.58 -9.34
CA ASP A 40 -4.32 -5.78 -9.14
C ASP A 40 -3.95 -4.38 -8.62
N TRP A 41 -3.63 -3.49 -9.56
CA TRP A 41 -3.22 -2.12 -9.27
C TRP A 41 -4.38 -1.28 -8.69
N GLU A 42 -5.63 -1.60 -9.04
CA GLU A 42 -6.82 -0.89 -8.54
C GLU A 42 -7.01 -1.16 -7.05
N LYS A 43 -6.96 -2.43 -6.63
CA LYS A 43 -6.97 -2.77 -5.21
C LYS A 43 -5.77 -2.19 -4.46
N CYS A 44 -4.58 -2.20 -5.07
CA CYS A 44 -3.40 -1.58 -4.49
C CYS A 44 -3.63 -0.08 -4.22
N ARG A 45 -4.15 0.66 -5.21
CA ARG A 45 -4.54 2.06 -5.07
C ARG A 45 -5.54 2.24 -3.94
N ASP A 46 -6.59 1.42 -3.89
CA ASP A 46 -7.68 1.58 -2.91
C ASP A 46 -7.21 1.32 -1.47
N TYR A 47 -6.22 0.45 -1.27
CA TYR A 47 -5.59 0.24 0.04
C TYR A 47 -4.71 1.43 0.48
N ILE A 48 -4.05 2.11 -0.46
CA ILE A 48 -3.16 3.26 -0.21
C ILE A 48 -3.91 4.59 -0.14
N VAL A 49 -4.95 4.74 -0.95
CA VAL A 49 -5.78 5.95 -1.06
C VAL A 49 -7.16 5.63 -0.50
N ASN A 50 -7.23 5.64 0.83
CA ASN A 50 -8.47 5.46 1.59
C ASN A 50 -8.67 6.66 2.52
N GLU A 51 -9.90 6.97 2.94
CA GLU A 51 -10.21 8.00 3.93
C GLU A 51 -9.35 7.89 5.19
N LYS A 52 -9.10 6.67 5.68
CA LYS A 52 -8.23 6.43 6.85
C LYS A 52 -6.78 6.86 6.61
N MET A 53 -6.21 6.53 5.44
CA MET A 53 -4.85 6.96 5.07
C MET A 53 -4.79 8.43 4.69
N ASN A 54 -5.86 8.98 4.13
CA ASN A 54 -5.98 10.40 3.86
C ASN A 54 -5.89 11.19 5.16
N ALA A 55 -6.68 10.84 6.17
CA ALA A 55 -6.65 11.53 7.46
C ALA A 55 -5.31 11.40 8.19
N LYS A 56 -4.66 10.22 8.15
CA LYS A 56 -3.44 9.95 8.93
C LYS A 56 -2.13 10.33 8.25
N VAL A 57 -2.08 10.34 6.92
CA VAL A 57 -0.83 10.52 6.15
C VAL A 57 -1.00 11.62 5.12
N TRP A 58 -1.97 11.50 4.21
CA TRP A 58 -2.00 12.38 3.04
C TRP A 58 -2.40 13.82 3.37
N ASN A 59 -3.31 14.04 4.33
CA ASN A 59 -3.76 15.37 4.74
C ASN A 59 -2.69 16.16 5.53
N LEU A 60 -1.60 15.50 5.93
CA LEU A 60 -0.45 16.17 6.55
C LEU A 60 0.42 16.90 5.51
N PHE A 61 0.26 16.59 4.22
CA PHE A 61 0.98 17.23 3.13
C PHE A 61 0.20 18.43 2.59
N ARG A 62 0.89 19.54 2.33
CA ARG A 62 0.30 20.71 1.66
C ARG A 62 -0.12 20.44 0.22
N ASN A 63 0.59 19.55 -0.48
CA ASN A 63 0.35 19.19 -1.89
C ASN A 63 -0.12 17.73 -2.01
N SER A 64 -1.11 17.34 -1.20
CA SER A 64 -1.56 15.94 -1.11
C SER A 64 -1.99 15.36 -2.44
N ASP A 65 -2.68 16.13 -3.28
CA ASP A 65 -3.28 15.61 -4.52
C ASP A 65 -2.25 15.33 -5.61
N THR A 66 -1.23 16.19 -5.71
CA THR A 66 -0.11 15.96 -6.62
C THR A 66 0.67 14.71 -6.22
N VAL A 67 0.94 14.53 -4.92
CA VAL A 67 1.67 13.36 -4.43
C VAL A 67 0.85 12.08 -4.62
N LYS A 68 -0.46 12.09 -4.31
CA LYS A 68 -1.36 10.96 -4.58
C LYS A 68 -1.33 10.58 -6.06
N SER A 69 -1.48 11.56 -6.95
CA SER A 69 -1.48 11.33 -8.40
C SER A 69 -0.16 10.71 -8.88
N MET A 70 0.97 11.19 -8.37
CA MET A 70 2.29 10.64 -8.65
C MET A 70 2.41 9.18 -8.15
N VAL A 71 1.94 8.89 -6.93
CA VAL A 71 2.00 7.55 -6.35
C VAL A 71 1.12 6.58 -7.12
N VAL A 72 -0.10 6.98 -7.50
CA VAL A 72 -1.00 6.15 -8.32
C VAL A 72 -0.36 5.82 -9.66
N ARG A 73 0.24 6.81 -10.33
CA ARG A 73 0.94 6.57 -11.60
C ARG A 73 2.09 5.59 -11.42
N ARG A 74 2.83 5.70 -10.31
CA ARG A 74 3.94 4.78 -10.02
C ARG A 74 3.46 3.37 -9.71
N ILE A 75 2.36 3.23 -8.98
CA ILE A 75 1.72 1.92 -8.73
C ILE A 75 1.35 1.27 -10.06
N GLN A 76 0.76 2.01 -11.00
CA GLN A 76 0.42 1.49 -12.33
C GLN A 76 1.67 1.06 -13.10
N GLU A 77 2.68 1.94 -13.20
CA GLU A 77 3.95 1.66 -13.90
C GLU A 77 4.64 0.39 -13.36
N GLU A 78 4.69 0.22 -12.04
CA GLU A 78 5.39 -0.90 -11.41
C GLU A 78 4.52 -2.19 -11.36
N SER A 79 3.19 -2.07 -11.28
CA SER A 79 2.29 -3.25 -11.36
C SER A 79 2.27 -3.87 -12.76
N LEU A 80 2.53 -3.08 -13.81
CA LEU A 80 2.69 -3.56 -15.19
C LEU A 80 4.05 -4.23 -15.43
N ARG A 81 5.05 -3.97 -14.57
CA ARG A 81 6.41 -4.53 -14.67
C ARG A 81 6.59 -5.80 -13.83
N THR A 82 5.69 -6.02 -12.88
CA THR A 82 5.68 -7.18 -11.96
C THR A 82 4.88 -8.30 -12.60
#